data_AF-A0A7S3S4V5-F1
#
_entry.id   AF-A0A7S3S4V5-F1
#
_cell.length_a   1.000
_cell.length_b   1.000
_cell.length_c   1.000
_cell.angle_alpha   90.00
_cell.angle_beta   90.00
_cell.angle_gamma   90.00
#
_symmetry.space_group_name_H-M   'P 1'
#
loop_
_entity.id
_entity.type
_entity.pdbx_description
1 polymer ?
#
loop_
_entity_poly.entity_id
_entity_poly.type
_entity_poly.pdbx_seq_one_letter_code
_entity_poly.pdbx_strand_id
1 'polypeptide(L)'
;GGGGGGGGGGCTGEGGGAASTAVAGGGGPLPLVSSSCPGWVCYAEKTQGAAVLPHLSRVKSPQQIGGTLLKRACAPAASVSASEALVVSVMPCFDKKLEASRGEFADADGTRDVDLVVSTAELLSLVDEAATAKANPKAA
;
A
#
# COMPACT_ATOMS: atom_id res chain seq x y z
N GLY A 1 -10.96 -16.31 60.36
CA GLY A 1 -10.20 -17.44 60.92
C GLY A 1 -10.37 -18.63 60.01
N GLY A 2 -9.27 -19.30 59.70
CA GLY A 2 -9.18 -20.48 58.81
C GLY A 2 -8.85 -20.10 57.36
N GLY A 3 -7.68 -20.35 56.77
CA GLY A 3 -6.55 -21.19 57.18
C GLY A 3 -6.49 -22.50 56.39
N GLY A 4 -5.44 -22.67 55.58
CA GLY A 4 -5.02 -23.93 54.93
C GLY A 4 -5.32 -23.98 53.43
N GLY A 5 -4.43 -24.39 52.53
CA GLY A 5 -3.12 -25.01 52.63
C GLY A 5 -2.60 -25.28 51.21
N GLY A 6 -1.27 -25.36 51.05
CA GLY A 6 -0.59 -25.42 49.76
C GLY A 6 -0.66 -26.76 49.03
N GLY A 7 -0.18 -26.72 47.80
CA GLY A 7 0.04 -27.90 46.95
C GLY A 7 0.91 -27.50 45.76
N GLY A 8 2.21 -27.74 45.86
CA GLY A 8 3.15 -27.59 44.76
C GLY A 8 2.88 -28.59 43.63
N GLY A 9 3.16 -28.17 42.40
CA GLY A 9 3.03 -29.00 41.22
C GLY A 9 3.97 -28.54 40.10
N GLY A 10 5.17 -29.15 40.10
CA GLY A 10 6.02 -29.47 38.93
C GLY A 10 6.09 -28.51 37.74
N CYS A 11 7.21 -27.79 37.63
CA CYS A 11 7.76 -27.36 36.36
C CYS A 11 8.43 -28.56 35.65
N THR A 12 7.75 -29.20 34.70
CA THR A 12 8.42 -29.99 33.64
C THR A 12 7.51 -30.08 32.42
N GLY A 13 7.98 -29.60 31.28
CA GLY A 13 7.27 -29.67 30.01
C GLY A 13 8.02 -28.92 28.91
N GLU A 14 9.23 -29.39 28.59
CA GLU A 14 9.85 -29.09 27.29
C GLU A 14 8.94 -29.65 26.19
N GLY A 15 8.56 -28.78 25.26
CA GLY A 15 7.78 -29.12 24.08
C GLY A 15 8.11 -28.12 22.99
N GLY A 16 9.19 -28.37 22.27
CA GLY A 16 9.52 -27.65 21.04
C GLY A 16 8.40 -27.83 20.02
N GLY A 17 7.85 -26.71 19.55
CA GLY A 17 6.86 -26.67 18.51
C GLY A 17 6.84 -25.26 17.93
N ALA A 18 7.43 -25.14 16.73
CA ALA A 18 7.50 -23.97 15.85
C ALA A 18 6.93 -22.67 16.40
N ALA A 19 7.82 -21.69 16.61
CA ALA A 19 7.46 -20.30 16.84
C ALA A 19 6.52 -19.81 15.72
N SER A 20 5.22 -19.90 15.98
CA SER A 20 4.19 -19.16 15.26
C SER A 20 4.37 -17.71 15.68
N THR A 21 5.21 -16.99 14.95
CA THR A 21 5.28 -15.53 15.08
C THR A 21 4.00 -14.98 14.47
N ALA A 22 2.95 -14.95 15.29
CA ALA A 22 1.69 -14.31 14.98
C ALA A 22 1.96 -12.83 14.68
N VAL A 23 1.78 -12.43 13.42
CA VAL A 23 1.62 -11.02 13.08
C VAL A 23 0.22 -10.61 13.55
N ALA A 24 0.19 -9.72 14.53
CA ALA A 24 -1.03 -9.26 15.17
C ALA A 24 -1.93 -8.45 14.21
N GLY A 25 -3.18 -8.91 14.03
CA GLY A 25 -4.34 -8.04 13.78
C GLY A 25 -5.12 -8.24 12.47
N GLY A 26 -5.93 -9.31 12.36
CA GLY A 26 -7.02 -9.43 11.36
C GLY A 26 -7.13 -10.82 10.72
N GLY A 27 -7.89 -11.74 11.33
CA GLY A 27 -8.00 -13.15 10.93
C GLY A 27 -8.62 -13.40 9.54
N GLY A 28 -7.79 -13.35 8.50
CA GLY A 28 -8.12 -13.87 7.16
C GLY A 28 -7.66 -15.33 6.99
N PRO A 29 -8.24 -16.08 6.04
CA PRO A 29 -7.82 -17.44 5.75
C PRO A 29 -6.39 -17.47 5.18
N LEU A 30 -5.62 -18.50 5.54
CA LEU A 30 -4.26 -18.73 5.05
C LEU A 30 -4.28 -19.65 3.82
N PRO A 31 -3.37 -19.46 2.84
CA PRO A 31 -2.22 -18.54 2.86
C PRO A 31 -2.61 -17.07 2.66
N LEU A 32 -1.80 -16.15 3.18
CA LEU A 32 -1.92 -14.72 2.87
C LEU A 32 -1.16 -14.42 1.59
N VAL A 33 -1.81 -13.78 0.63
CA VAL A 33 -1.26 -13.46 -0.69
C VAL A 33 -1.12 -11.95 -0.84
N SER A 34 -0.01 -11.51 -1.43
CA SER A 34 0.23 -10.08 -1.67
C SER A 34 -0.85 -9.45 -2.57
N SER A 35 -1.13 -8.16 -2.33
CA SER A 35 -2.05 -7.32 -3.12
C SER A 35 -1.35 -6.10 -3.74
N SER A 36 -0.02 -6.04 -3.68
CA SER A 36 0.74 -4.85 -4.13
C SER A 36 0.77 -4.66 -5.66
N CYS A 37 0.49 -5.71 -6.42
CA CYS A 37 0.44 -5.69 -7.89
C CYS A 37 -1.01 -5.51 -8.36
N PRO A 38 -1.36 -4.37 -8.99
CA PRO A 38 -2.73 -4.12 -9.45
C PRO A 38 -3.17 -5.08 -10.56
N GLY A 39 -2.27 -5.53 -11.44
CA GLY A 39 -2.58 -6.57 -12.42
C GLY A 39 -2.99 -7.89 -11.78
N TRP A 40 -2.30 -8.30 -10.71
CA TRP A 40 -2.66 -9.50 -9.93
C TRP A 40 -4.01 -9.34 -9.23
N VAL A 41 -4.26 -8.21 -8.58
CA VAL A 41 -5.54 -7.93 -7.90
C VAL A 41 -6.69 -7.97 -8.91
N CYS A 42 -6.53 -7.31 -10.06
CA CYS A 42 -7.50 -7.30 -11.15
C CYS A 42 -7.78 -8.71 -11.69
N TYR A 43 -6.73 -9.52 -11.87
CA TYR A 43 -6.86 -10.93 -12.27
C TYR A 43 -7.64 -11.73 -11.22
N ALA A 44 -7.28 -11.60 -9.94
CA ALA A 44 -7.94 -12.31 -8.85
C ALA A 44 -9.43 -11.94 -8.74
N GLU A 45 -9.76 -10.64 -8.82
CA GLU A 45 -11.14 -10.13 -8.82
C GLU A 45 -11.96 -10.68 -9.99
N LYS A 46 -11.38 -10.74 -11.20
CA LYS A 46 -12.12 -11.13 -12.42
C LYS A 46 -12.20 -12.63 -12.65
N THR A 47 -11.21 -13.40 -12.20
CA THR A 47 -11.06 -14.81 -12.62
C THR A 47 -11.13 -15.80 -11.47
N GLN A 48 -10.68 -15.43 -10.27
CA GLN A 48 -10.58 -16.36 -9.13
C GLN A 48 -11.69 -16.16 -8.11
N GLY A 49 -12.18 -14.93 -7.96
CA GLY A 49 -13.33 -14.59 -7.12
C GLY A 49 -13.19 -15.09 -5.68
N ALA A 50 -14.25 -15.70 -5.15
CA ALA A 50 -14.35 -16.12 -3.75
C ALA A 50 -13.25 -17.09 -3.29
N ALA A 51 -12.59 -17.82 -4.22
CA ALA A 51 -11.53 -18.75 -3.87
C ALA A 51 -10.23 -18.04 -3.42
N VAL A 52 -9.95 -16.83 -3.93
CA VAL A 52 -8.67 -16.13 -3.69
C VAL A 52 -8.85 -14.80 -3.00
N LEU A 53 -9.96 -14.08 -3.23
CA LEU A 53 -10.18 -12.75 -2.63
C LEU A 53 -10.06 -12.71 -1.10
N PRO A 54 -10.55 -13.70 -0.33
CA PRO A 54 -10.37 -13.71 1.12
C PRO A 54 -8.91 -13.81 1.57
N HIS A 55 -8.03 -14.35 0.72
CA HIS A 55 -6.62 -14.57 0.99
C HIS A 55 -5.75 -13.36 0.62
N LEU A 56 -6.29 -12.35 -0.07
CA LEU A 56 -5.53 -11.16 -0.43
C LEU A 56 -5.26 -10.28 0.79
N SER A 57 -4.03 -9.77 0.88
CA SER A 57 -3.65 -8.77 1.85
C SER A 57 -4.51 -7.51 1.71
N ARG A 58 -5.04 -7.03 2.83
CA ARG A 58 -5.77 -5.75 2.90
C ARG A 58 -4.85 -4.53 2.96
N VAL A 59 -3.54 -4.76 3.02
CA VAL A 59 -2.55 -3.69 3.02
C VAL A 59 -2.52 -3.05 1.64
N LYS A 60 -2.63 -1.72 1.60
CA LYS A 60 -2.47 -0.91 0.39
C LYS A 60 -1.11 -1.19 -0.28
N SER A 61 -1.00 -0.99 -1.59
CA SER A 61 0.31 -1.12 -2.24
C SER A 61 1.28 -0.01 -1.80
N PRO A 62 2.60 -0.16 -2.00
CA PRO A 62 3.59 0.85 -1.63
C PRO A 62 3.30 2.25 -2.22
N GLN A 63 2.77 2.31 -3.46
CA GLN A 63 2.35 3.58 -4.08
C GLN A 63 1.27 4.27 -3.24
N GLN A 64 0.22 3.53 -2.88
CA GLN A 64 -0.93 4.08 -2.16
C GLN A 64 -0.60 4.39 -0.70
N ILE A 65 0.26 3.58 -0.06
CA ILE A 65 0.82 3.90 1.26
C ILE A 65 1.62 5.19 1.18
N GLY A 66 2.52 5.32 0.19
CA GLY A 66 3.32 6.52 -0.01
C GLY A 66 2.47 7.77 -0.21
N GLY A 67 1.46 7.70 -1.07
CA GLY A 67 0.51 8.81 -1.29
C GLY A 67 -0.27 9.19 -0.03
N THR A 68 -0.78 8.18 0.69
CA THR A 68 -1.44 8.38 1.99
C THR A 68 -0.53 9.11 2.98
N LEU A 69 0.74 8.67 3.12
CA LEU A 69 1.69 9.28 4.05
C LEU A 69 2.04 10.71 3.64
N LEU A 70 2.31 10.95 2.35
CA LEU A 70 2.64 12.28 1.85
C LEU A 70 1.50 13.27 2.12
N LYS A 71 0.26 12.90 1.82
CA LYS A 71 -0.88 13.81 2.01
C LYS A 71 -1.35 13.93 3.45
N ARG A 72 -1.39 12.84 4.21
CA ARG A 72 -2.00 12.82 5.55
C ARG A 72 -1.00 13.05 6.69
N ALA A 73 0.27 12.71 6.50
CA ALA A 73 1.31 12.91 7.51
C ALA A 73 2.27 14.05 7.15
N CYS A 74 2.72 14.15 5.89
CA CYS A 74 3.74 15.14 5.52
C CYS A 74 3.16 16.52 5.18
N ALA A 75 2.06 16.59 4.40
CA ALA A 75 1.49 17.87 3.99
C ALA A 75 1.09 18.78 5.18
N PRO A 76 0.44 18.27 6.25
CA PRO A 76 0.14 19.08 7.43
C PRO A 76 1.39 19.64 8.11
N ALA A 77 2.50 18.88 8.12
CA ALA A 77 3.77 19.36 8.67
C ALA A 77 4.39 20.51 7.85
N ALA A 78 4.03 20.62 6.57
CA ALA A 78 4.39 21.72 5.68
C ALA A 78 3.33 22.84 5.64
N SER A 79 2.29 22.78 6.48
CA SER A 79 1.14 23.70 6.46
C SER A 79 0.39 23.71 5.10
N VAL A 80 0.41 22.59 4.38
CA VAL A 80 -0.30 22.38 3.11
C VAL A 80 -1.47 21.43 3.36
N SER A 81 -2.66 21.74 2.83
CA SER A 81 -3.79 20.81 2.93
C SER A 81 -3.61 19.61 1.98
N ALA A 82 -4.21 18.47 2.32
CA ALA A 82 -4.12 17.26 1.49
C ALA A 82 -4.65 17.48 0.05
N SER A 83 -5.67 18.33 -0.11
CA SER A 83 -6.26 18.69 -1.41
C SER A 83 -5.36 19.60 -2.26
N GLU A 84 -4.45 20.36 -1.64
CA GLU A 84 -3.49 21.23 -2.34
C GLU A 84 -2.20 20.49 -2.69
N ALA A 85 -1.89 19.39 -2.01
CA ALA A 85 -0.71 18.59 -2.27
C ALA A 85 -0.90 17.71 -3.52
N LEU A 86 -0.12 17.98 -4.57
CA LEU A 86 -0.04 17.12 -5.74
C LEU A 86 1.00 16.01 -5.52
N VAL A 87 0.53 14.76 -5.41
CA VAL A 87 1.39 13.58 -5.31
C VAL A 87 1.50 12.92 -6.69
N VAL A 88 2.71 12.97 -7.23
CA VAL A 88 3.08 12.30 -8.48
C VAL A 88 3.95 11.08 -8.18
N SER A 89 3.62 9.95 -8.79
CA SER A 89 4.37 8.71 -8.64
C SER A 89 5.00 8.27 -9.95
N VAL A 90 6.29 7.94 -9.93
CA VAL A 90 6.99 7.37 -11.09
C VAL A 90 7.00 5.85 -10.95
N MET A 91 6.45 5.14 -11.94
CA MET A 91 6.23 3.70 -11.85
C MET A 91 6.67 2.95 -13.12
N PRO A 92 7.28 1.77 -13.01
CA PRO A 92 7.61 0.94 -14.16
C PRO A 92 6.42 0.11 -14.68
N CYS A 93 5.20 0.43 -14.25
CA CYS A 93 4.01 -0.38 -14.50
C CYS A 93 2.83 0.50 -14.89
N PHE A 94 2.18 0.20 -16.00
CA PHE A 94 1.00 0.94 -16.47
C PHE A 94 -0.21 0.75 -15.54
N ASP A 95 -0.40 -0.45 -15.00
CA ASP A 95 -1.53 -0.76 -14.13
C ASP A 95 -1.54 0.06 -12.83
N LYS A 96 -0.40 0.66 -12.45
CA LYS A 96 -0.34 1.60 -11.33
C LYS A 96 -1.16 2.87 -11.57
N LYS A 97 -1.38 3.26 -12.82
CA LYS A 97 -2.33 4.32 -13.20
C LYS A 97 -3.76 3.92 -12.86
N LEU A 98 -4.14 2.69 -13.20
CA LEU A 98 -5.45 2.13 -12.90
C LEU A 98 -5.65 1.96 -11.39
N GLU A 99 -4.59 1.59 -10.66
CA GLU A 99 -4.65 1.56 -9.20
C GLU A 99 -4.92 2.94 -8.61
N ALA A 100 -4.19 3.98 -9.04
CA ALA A 100 -4.41 5.36 -8.57
C ALA A 100 -5.80 5.92 -8.91
N SER A 101 -6.44 5.42 -9.97
CA SER A 101 -7.76 5.89 -10.35
C SER A 101 -8.92 5.24 -9.58
N ARG A 102 -8.69 4.15 -8.82
CA ARG A 102 -9.72 3.50 -7.99
C ARG A 102 -10.34 4.48 -7.00
N GLY A 103 -11.68 4.52 -6.96
CA GLY A 103 -12.41 5.41 -6.04
C GLY A 103 -12.16 5.12 -4.56
N GLU A 104 -11.72 3.90 -4.23
CA GLU A 104 -11.35 3.47 -2.87
C GLU A 104 -10.13 4.21 -2.29
N PHE A 105 -9.34 4.86 -3.15
CA PHE A 105 -8.18 5.67 -2.76
C PHE A 105 -8.44 7.17 -2.91
N ALA A 106 -9.70 7.58 -2.88
CA ALA A 106 -10.12 8.97 -2.82
C ALA A 106 -10.97 9.22 -1.56
N ASP A 107 -10.77 10.35 -0.92
CA ASP A 107 -11.62 10.85 0.15
C ASP A 107 -12.96 11.36 -0.42
N ALA A 108 -13.93 11.64 0.44
CA ALA A 108 -15.29 12.02 0.04
C ALA A 108 -15.35 13.37 -0.73
N ASP A 109 -14.35 14.22 -0.56
CA ASP A 109 -14.14 15.48 -1.28
C ASP A 109 -13.45 15.29 -2.64
N GLY A 110 -13.06 14.06 -2.98
CA GLY A 110 -12.35 13.71 -4.20
C GLY A 110 -10.82 13.77 -4.09
N THR A 111 -10.26 14.07 -2.92
CA THR A 111 -8.81 14.08 -2.70
C THR A 111 -8.24 12.67 -2.81
N ARG A 112 -7.44 12.41 -3.84
CA ARG A 112 -6.81 11.08 -4.07
C ARG A 112 -5.54 10.91 -3.25
N ASP A 113 -5.22 9.68 -2.87
CA ASP A 113 -3.92 9.34 -2.26
C ASP A 113 -2.75 9.67 -3.22
N VAL A 114 -2.91 9.33 -4.50
CA VAL A 114 -1.96 9.61 -5.58
C VAL A 114 -2.72 10.24 -6.75
N ASP A 115 -2.28 11.42 -7.19
CA ASP A 115 -2.99 12.20 -8.19
C ASP A 115 -2.58 11.82 -9.61
N LEU A 116 -1.28 11.59 -9.83
CA LEU A 116 -0.71 11.31 -11.13
C LEU A 116 0.31 10.18 -11.05
N VAL A 117 0.28 9.28 -12.03
CA VAL A 117 1.28 8.22 -12.18
C VAL A 117 1.93 8.37 -13.55
N VAL A 118 3.23 8.59 -13.54
CA VAL A 118 4.09 8.74 -14.72
C VAL A 118 4.84 7.43 -14.91
N SER A 119 4.72 6.82 -16.08
CA SER A 119 5.51 5.63 -16.40
C SER A 119 6.98 5.99 -16.61
N THR A 120 7.87 5.01 -16.49
CA THR A 120 9.30 5.21 -16.80
C THR A 120 9.52 5.71 -18.23
N ALA A 121 8.75 5.22 -19.20
CA ALA A 121 8.81 5.67 -20.59
C ALA A 121 8.36 7.13 -20.75
N GLU A 122 7.25 7.53 -20.12
CA GLU A 122 6.77 8.92 -20.15
C GLU A 122 7.76 9.87 -19.46
N LEU A 123 8.38 9.44 -18.36
CA LEU A 123 9.40 10.25 -17.70
C LEU A 123 10.61 10.47 -18.62
N LEU A 124 11.05 9.44 -19.36
CA LEU A 124 12.14 9.59 -20.32
C LEU A 124 11.78 10.59 -21.41
N SER A 125 10.58 10.50 -21.99
CA SER A 125 10.11 11.46 -23.00
C SER A 125 10.07 12.90 -22.46
N LEU A 126 9.58 13.10 -21.23
CA LEU A 126 9.55 14.43 -20.60
C LEU A 126 10.95 15.00 -20.36
N VAL A 127 11.92 14.15 -19.98
CA VAL A 127 13.31 14.56 -19.78
C VAL A 127 13.96 14.94 -21.11
N ASP A 128 13.73 14.18 -22.18
CA ASP A 128 14.25 14.47 -23.51
C ASP A 128 13.66 15.77 -24.06
N GLU A 129 12.34 15.97 -23.94
CA GLU A 129 11.66 17.21 -24.32
C GLU A 129 12.21 18.41 -23.54
N ALA A 130 12.37 18.28 -22.22
CA ALA A 130 12.94 19.36 -21.40
C ALA A 130 14.40 19.68 -21.78
N ALA A 131 15.20 18.66 -22.11
CA ALA A 131 16.58 18.84 -22.54
C ALA A 131 16.66 19.59 -23.89
N THR A 132 15.79 19.24 -24.84
CA THR A 132 15.71 19.94 -26.15
C THR A 132 15.19 21.36 -26.03
N ALA A 133 14.16 21.61 -25.22
CA ALA A 133 13.64 22.95 -24.96
C ALA A 133 14.71 23.87 -24.33
N LYS A 134 15.51 23.34 -23.40
CA LYS A 134 16.62 24.08 -22.80
C LYS A 134 17.73 24.40 -23.82
N ALA A 135 17.95 23.53 -24.80
CA ALA A 135 18.92 23.75 -25.87
C ALA A 135 18.44 24.75 -26.94
N ASN A 136 17.12 24.96 -27.07
CA ASN A 136 16.55 25.91 -28.03
C ASN A 136 15.37 26.72 -27.43
N PRO A 137 15.64 27.83 -26.73
CA PRO A 137 14.62 28.62 -26.03
C PRO A 137 13.63 29.37 -26.94
N LYS A 138 13.77 29.29 -28.27
CA LYS A 138 12.83 29.86 -29.26
C LYS A 138 11.83 28.84 -29.85
N ALA A 139 11.93 27.56 -29.48
CA ALA A 139 11.03 26.51 -29.95
C ALA A 139 9.92 26.13 -28.94
N ALA A 140 9.89 26.79 -27.78
CA ALA A 140 8.87 26.64 -26.74
C ALA A 140 7.80 27.74 -26.84
#